data_AF-A0A970K8F4-F1
#
_entry.id   AF-A0A970K8F4-F1
#
_cell.length_a   1.000
_cell.length_b   1.000
_cell.length_c   1.000
_cell.angle_alpha   90.00
_cell.angle_beta   90.00
_cell.angle_gamma   90.00
#
_symmetry.space_group_name_H-M   'P 1'
#
loop_
_entity.id
_entity.type
_entity.pdbx_description
1 polymer ?
#
loop_
_entity_poly.entity_id
_entity_poly.type
_entity_poly.pdbx_seq_one_letter_code
_entity_poly.pdbx_strand_id
1 'polypeptide(L)' 'MLLHSIHPGADIETIANHTGFPIRYINLQRTPPPTQAEMAALQHIDPGDLRNIEFRSL' A
#
# COMPACT_ATOMS: atom_id res chain seq x y z
N MET A 1 15.51 -2.19 -8.54
CA MET A 1 14.45 -2.70 -7.65
C MET A 1 13.29 -3.20 -8.49
N LEU A 2 12.53 -4.20 -8.04
CA LEU A 2 11.39 -4.77 -8.76
C LEU A 2 10.10 -4.45 -8.01
N LEU A 3 9.15 -3.79 -8.67
CA LEU A 3 7.84 -3.48 -8.11
C LEU A 3 6.92 -4.70 -8.20
N HIS A 4 6.29 -5.06 -7.07
CA HIS A 4 5.42 -6.23 -6.98
C HIS A 4 3.93 -5.88 -7.17
N SER A 5 3.41 -4.93 -6.38
CA SER A 5 2.01 -4.49 -6.48
C SER A 5 1.86 -3.00 -6.14
N ILE A 6 0.74 -2.41 -6.54
CA ILE A 6 0.37 -1.03 -6.24
C ILE A 6 -0.93 -1.00 -5.43
N HIS A 7 -0.96 -0.21 -4.36
CA HIS A 7 -2.17 0.03 -3.58
C HIS A 7 -3.27 0.73 -4.40
N PRO A 8 -4.56 0.51 -4.10
CA PRO A 8 -5.64 1.30 -4.68
C PRO A 8 -5.41 2.81 -4.48
N GLY A 9 -5.69 3.62 -5.51
CA GLY A 9 -5.50 5.08 -5.47
C GLY A 9 -4.12 5.57 -5.92
N ALA A 10 -3.11 4.70 -6.03
CA ALA A 10 -1.80 5.03 -6.60
C ALA A 10 -1.65 4.56 -8.05
N ASP A 11 -0.78 5.23 -8.82
CA ASP A 11 -0.40 4.86 -10.18
C ASP A 11 1.13 4.72 -10.35
N ILE A 12 1.54 4.11 -11.46
CA ILE A 12 2.95 3.81 -11.71
C ILE A 12 3.80 5.06 -11.96
N GLU A 13 3.21 6.12 -12.53
CA GLU A 13 3.90 7.37 -12.82
C GLU A 13 4.27 8.10 -11.52
N THR A 14 3.32 8.16 -10.60
CA THR A 14 3.49 8.72 -9.25
C THR A 14 4.60 7.98 -8.52
N ILE A 15 4.60 6.65 -8.55
CA ILE A 15 5.64 5.85 -7.89
C ILE A 15 7.01 6.11 -8.52
N ALA A 16 7.10 6.15 -9.85
CA ALA A 16 8.34 6.43 -10.56
C ALA A 16 8.89 7.83 -10.21
N ASN A 17 8.03 8.86 -10.18
CA ASN A 17 8.42 10.22 -9.85
C ASN A 17 8.92 10.38 -8.40
N HIS A 18 8.45 9.55 -7.48
CA HIS A 18 8.86 9.56 -6.07
C HIS A 18 9.96 8.55 -5.74
N THR A 19 10.52 7.85 -6.74
CA THR A 19 11.58 6.85 -6.54
C THR A 19 12.86 7.30 -7.23
N GLY A 20 13.93 7.49 -6.45
CA GLY A 20 15.23 8.00 -6.93
C GLY A 20 16.04 7.03 -7.82
N PHE A 21 15.45 5.93 -8.27
CA PHE A 21 16.08 4.93 -9.13
C PHE A 21 15.06 4.28 -10.08
N PRO A 22 15.51 3.74 -11.23
CA PRO A 22 14.61 3.09 -12.17
C PRO A 22 13.85 1.90 -11.57
N ILE A 23 12.54 1.88 -11.77
CA ILE A 23 11.64 0.80 -11.36
C ILE A 23 11.44 -0.15 -12.54
N ARG A 24 11.41 -1.45 -12.25
CA ARG A 24 11.04 -2.51 -13.20
C ARG A 24 9.84 -3.27 -12.64
N TYR A 25 9.01 -3.86 -13.49
CA TYR A 25 7.92 -4.76 -13.10
C TYR A 25 7.70 -5.82 -14.19
N ILE A 26 7.24 -7.00 -13.79
CA ILE A 26 6.93 -8.10 -14.74
C ILE A 26 5.45 -8.06 -15.09
N ASN A 27 4.59 -8.17 -14.07
CA ASN A 27 3.14 -8.03 -14.18
C ASN A 27 2.66 -7.11 -13.07
N LEU A 28 2.09 -5.96 -13.45
CA LEU A 28 1.63 -4.98 -12.48
C LEU A 28 0.35 -5.48 -11.79
N GLN A 29 0.44 -5.81 -10.51
CA GLN A 29 -0.70 -6.26 -9.71
C GLN A 29 -1.23 -5.14 -8.80
N ARG A 30 -2.49 -5.25 -8.39
CA ARG A 30 -3.05 -4.43 -7.32
C ARG A 30 -2.93 -5.14 -5.99
N THR A 31 -2.62 -4.40 -4.92
CA THR A 31 -2.63 -4.96 -3.57
C THR A 31 -4.06 -5.38 -3.23
N PRO A 32 -4.30 -6.64 -2.85
CA PRO A 32 -5.64 -7.09 -2.50
C PRO A 32 -6.15 -6.36 -1.25
N PRO A 33 -7.47 -6.19 -1.10
CA PRO A 33 -8.03 -5.68 0.14
C PRO A 33 -7.76 -6.69 1.29
N PRO A 34 -7.63 -6.22 2.54
CA PRO A 34 -7.56 -7.11 3.69
C PRO A 34 -8.79 -8.03 3.77
N THR A 35 -8.58 -9.24 4.26
CA THR A 35 -9.67 -10.17 4.57
C THR A 35 -10.47 -9.70 5.79
N GLN A 36 -11.67 -10.25 5.97
CA GLN A 36 -12.50 -9.93 7.14
C GLN A 36 -11.82 -10.31 8.47
N ALA A 37 -11.07 -11.42 8.49
CA ALA A 37 -10.33 -11.86 9.68
C ALA A 37 -9.18 -10.89 10.01
N GLU A 38 -8.46 -10.40 9.00
CA GLU A 38 -7.42 -9.39 9.17
C GLU A 38 -8.01 -8.05 9.63
N MET A 39 -9.16 -7.65 9.07
CA MET A 39 -9.88 -6.45 9.53
C MET A 39 -10.32 -6.55 10.99
N ALA A 40 -10.84 -7.71 11.42
CA ALA A 40 -11.20 -7.93 12.81
C ALA A 40 -9.98 -7.91 13.73
N ALA A 41 -8.86 -8.52 13.30
CA ALA A 41 -7.60 -8.47 14.04
C ALA A 41 -7.07 -7.03 14.18
N LEU A 42 -7.17 -6.22 13.13
CA LEU A 42 -6.79 -4.81 13.17
C LEU A 42 -7.60 -4.02 14.20
N GLN A 43 -8.92 -4.22 14.26
CA GLN A 43 -9.77 -3.58 15.26
C GLN A 43 -9.45 -4.02 16.70
N HIS A 44 -8.97 -5.25 16.87
CA HIS A 44 -8.58 -5.77 18.18
C HIS A 44 -7.20 -5.25 18.62
N ILE A 45 -6.24 -5.21 17.71
CA ILE A 45 -4.84 -4.82 17.97
C ILE A 45 -4.70 -3.30 18.07
N ASP A 46 -5.35 -2.57 17.17
CA ASP A 46 -5.32 -1.10 17.09
C ASP A 46 -6.75 -0.52 17.16
N PRO A 47 -7.42 -0.65 18.32
CA PRO A 47 -8.80 -0.17 18.48
C PRO A 47 -8.90 1.36 18.42
N GLY A 48 -7.80 2.08 18.67
CA GLY A 48 -7.74 3.53 18.57
C GLY A 48 -7.46 4.05 17.15
N ASP A 49 -7.28 3.14 16.18
CA ASP A 49 -6.92 3.45 14.80
C ASP A 49 -5.70 4.38 14.69
N LEU A 50 -4.74 4.17 15.60
CA LEU A 50 -3.50 4.95 15.67
C LEU A 50 -2.68 4.80 14.41
N ARG A 51 -2.74 3.65 13.73
CA ARG A 51 -2.07 3.39 12.45
C ARG A 51 -2.35 4.46 11.38
N ASN A 52 -3.50 5.13 11.44
CA ASN A 52 -3.83 6.15 10.46
C ASN A 52 -2.94 7.40 10.56
N ILE A 53 -2.25 7.62 11.69
CA ILE A 53 -1.27 8.70 11.80
C ILE A 53 0.01 8.43 10.99
N GLU A 54 0.30 7.14 10.69
CA GLU A 54 1.49 6.72 9.94
C GLU A 54 1.36 7.03 8.44
N PHE A 55 0.11 7.10 7.95
CA PHE A 55 -0.19 7.42 6.56
C PHE A 55 -0.53 8.90 6.47
N ARG A 56 0.48 9.72 6.15
CA ARG A 56 0.20 11.10 5.72
C ARG A 56 -0.68 11.04 4.47
N SER A 57 -1.67 11.92 4.38
CA SER A 57 -2.46 12.10 3.16
C SER A 57 -1.50 12.37 2.00
N LEU A 58 -1.43 11.42 1.06
CA LEU A 58 -0.77 11.58 -0.24
C LEU A 58 -1.42 12.72 -1.03
#